data_AF-A0A9E3X1B9-F1
#
_entry.id   AF-A0A9E3X1B9-F1
#
_cell.length_a   1.000
_cell.length_b   1.000
_cell.length_c   1.000
_cell.angle_alpha   90.00
_cell.angle_beta   90.00
_cell.angle_gamma   90.00
#
_symmetry.space_group_name_H-M   'P 1'
#
loop_
_entity.id
_entity.type
_entity.pdbx_description
1 polymer ?
#
loop_
_entity_poly.entity_id
_entity_poly.type
_entity_poly.pdbx_seq_one_letter_code
_entity_poly.pdbx_strand_id
1 'polypeptide(L)'
;MIPTISSIAVGIAATLLILKKSSRFLLYCTNVNTRLIIPMQIVFFVVIFTLTTIIPLEIILDPFGSPDIVQELGTWLGHETPVEALNTYYASLAQGLNNGDFWAAYDLQSRQERSEQSYDQFRLAYAGLQRIQLQDLQITAQNGDQVTALALVRWFSAEKGMLFENKEWVYHQLTREGGQWRIGPTDSPGL
;
A
#
# COMPACT_ATOMS: atom_id res chain seq x y z
N MET A 1 22.86 -13.05 -1.01
CA MET A 1 21.51 -13.48 -0.57
C MET A 1 20.71 -13.85 -1.80
N ILE A 2 20.15 -15.07 -1.82
CA ILE A 2 19.38 -15.61 -2.95
C ILE A 2 17.97 -15.01 -2.86
N PRO A 3 17.43 -14.35 -3.91
CA PRO A 3 16.07 -13.84 -3.88
C PRO A 3 15.09 -15.02 -3.76
N THR A 4 14.18 -14.91 -2.81
CA THR A 4 13.12 -15.89 -2.56
C THR A 4 12.16 -15.95 -3.76
N ILE A 5 11.84 -17.18 -4.16
CA ILE A 5 11.04 -17.56 -5.34
C ILE A 5 9.65 -16.88 -5.39
N SER A 6 9.17 -16.33 -4.26
CA SER A 6 7.88 -15.63 -4.14
C SER A 6 7.82 -14.29 -4.89
N SER A 7 8.89 -13.48 -4.89
CA SER A 7 8.86 -12.16 -5.52
C SER A 7 8.91 -12.24 -7.06
N ILE A 8 9.60 -13.27 -7.57
CA ILE A 8 9.62 -13.59 -9.00
C ILE A 8 8.23 -14.09 -9.44
N ALA A 9 7.57 -14.90 -8.60
CA ALA A 9 6.23 -15.42 -8.90
C ALA A 9 5.16 -14.32 -9.01
N VAL A 10 5.22 -13.28 -8.16
CA VAL A 10 4.30 -12.13 -8.22
C VAL A 10 4.52 -11.28 -9.47
N GLY A 11 5.79 -10.99 -9.82
CA GLY A 11 6.13 -10.28 -11.05
C GLY A 11 5.70 -11.02 -12.32
N ILE A 12 5.90 -12.34 -12.34
CA ILE A 12 5.44 -13.20 -13.45
C ILE A 12 3.91 -13.23 -13.50
N ALA A 13 3.21 -13.33 -12.36
CA ALA A 13 1.75 -13.36 -12.32
C ALA A 13 1.12 -12.05 -12.81
N ALA A 14 1.67 -10.89 -12.41
CA ALA A 14 1.22 -9.58 -12.88
C ALA A 14 1.46 -9.41 -14.40
N THR A 15 2.63 -9.82 -14.88
CA THR A 15 2.98 -9.79 -16.30
C THR A 15 2.06 -10.70 -17.13
N LEU A 16 1.75 -11.90 -16.63
CA LEU A 16 0.83 -12.84 -17.26
C LEU A 16 -0.62 -12.33 -17.27
N LEU A 17 -1.05 -11.61 -16.24
CA LEU A 17 -2.39 -11.00 -16.16
C LEU A 17 -2.55 -9.87 -17.18
N ILE A 18 -1.51 -9.05 -17.36
CA ILE A 18 -1.45 -8.02 -18.40
C ILE A 18 -1.50 -8.69 -19.78
N LEU A 19 -0.63 -9.68 -20.04
CA LEU A 19 -0.64 -10.46 -21.30
C LEU A 19 -2.00 -11.12 -21.59
N LYS A 20 -2.70 -11.64 -20.58
CA LYS A 20 -4.02 -12.27 -20.72
C LYS A 20 -5.14 -11.27 -21.03
N LYS A 21 -5.06 -10.04 -20.52
CA LYS A 21 -6.00 -8.96 -20.90
C LYS A 21 -5.67 -8.43 -22.30
N SER A 22 -4.41 -8.29 -22.64
CA SER A 22 -3.95 -7.82 -23.97
C SER A 22 -4.27 -8.82 -25.08
N SER A 23 -4.21 -10.13 -24.82
CA SER A 23 -4.56 -11.16 -25.81
C SER A 23 -6.05 -11.18 -26.16
N ARG A 24 -6.93 -10.89 -25.19
CA ARG A 24 -8.38 -10.69 -25.44
C ARG A 24 -8.64 -9.45 -26.29
N PHE A 25 -7.84 -8.39 -26.10
CA PHE A 25 -7.91 -7.17 -26.92
C PHE A 25 -7.44 -7.43 -28.35
N LEU A 26 -6.35 -8.18 -28.53
CA LEU A 26 -5.85 -8.60 -29.85
C LEU A 26 -6.85 -9.51 -30.60
N LEU A 27 -7.53 -10.42 -29.89
CA LEU A 27 -8.59 -11.26 -30.47
C LEU A 27 -9.82 -10.44 -30.91
N TYR A 28 -10.14 -9.37 -30.19
CA TYR A 28 -11.21 -8.45 -30.58
C TYR A 28 -10.85 -7.68 -31.87
N CYS A 29 -9.59 -7.27 -32.02
CA CYS A 29 -9.09 -6.59 -33.21
C CYS A 29 -8.97 -7.48 -34.45
N THR A 30 -8.81 -8.81 -34.31
CA THR A 30 -8.75 -9.71 -35.47
C THR A 30 -10.07 -9.88 -36.23
N ASN A 31 -11.20 -9.45 -35.66
CA ASN A 31 -12.51 -9.50 -36.33
C ASN A 31 -12.83 -8.24 -37.16
N VAL A 32 -11.96 -7.23 -37.12
CA VAL A 32 -12.16 -5.95 -37.82
C VAL A 32 -10.90 -5.62 -38.63
N ASN A 33 -10.95 -5.88 -39.94
CA ASN A 33 -10.00 -5.42 -40.95
C ASN A 33 -8.51 -5.72 -40.71
N THR A 34 -8.02 -6.77 -41.37
CA THR A 34 -6.63 -7.27 -41.37
C THR A 34 -5.57 -6.24 -41.78
N ARG A 35 -5.97 -5.08 -42.31
CA ARG A 35 -5.05 -4.02 -42.80
C ARG A 35 -4.52 -3.08 -41.70
N LEU A 36 -4.97 -3.20 -40.45
CA LEU A 36 -4.54 -2.37 -39.30
C LEU A 36 -3.67 -3.10 -38.27
N ILE A 37 -3.44 -4.40 -38.43
CA ILE A 37 -2.79 -5.25 -37.42
C ILE A 37 -1.29 -4.94 -37.26
N ILE A 38 -0.59 -4.69 -38.37
CA ILE A 38 0.86 -4.47 -38.38
C ILE A 38 1.27 -3.14 -37.71
N PRO A 39 0.66 -1.97 -38.01
CA PRO A 39 1.04 -0.73 -37.33
C PRO A 39 0.69 -0.75 -35.84
N MET A 40 -0.39 -1.43 -35.46
CA MET A 40 -0.83 -1.49 -34.06
C MET A 40 0.08 -2.37 -33.19
N GLN A 41 0.61 -3.46 -33.73
CA GLN A 41 1.61 -4.29 -33.03
C GLN A 41 2.91 -3.54 -32.78
N ILE A 42 3.37 -2.74 -33.75
CA ILE A 42 4.59 -1.92 -33.60
C ILE A 42 4.38 -0.85 -32.52
N VAL A 43 3.22 -0.18 -32.49
CA VAL A 43 2.89 0.79 -31.42
C VAL A 43 2.84 0.10 -30.05
N PHE A 44 2.27 -1.10 -29.97
CA PHE A 44 2.19 -1.86 -28.71
C PHE A 44 3.58 -2.28 -28.20
N PHE A 45 4.46 -2.73 -29.10
CA PHE A 45 5.85 -3.05 -28.77
C PHE A 45 6.63 -1.80 -28.37
N VAL A 46 6.46 -0.67 -29.07
CA VAL A 46 7.12 0.59 -28.72
C VAL A 46 6.66 1.08 -27.36
N VAL A 47 5.35 1.03 -27.05
CA VAL A 47 4.79 1.44 -25.75
C VAL A 47 5.27 0.55 -24.61
N ILE A 48 5.32 -0.78 -24.80
CA ILE A 48 5.89 -1.69 -23.79
C ILE A 48 7.38 -1.43 -23.63
N PHE A 49 8.12 -1.24 -24.73
CA PHE A 49 9.56 -1.04 -24.69
C PHE A 49 9.92 0.29 -24.01
N THR A 50 9.18 1.38 -24.27
CA THR A 50 9.31 2.65 -23.52
C THR A 50 8.89 2.51 -22.07
N LEU A 51 7.78 1.82 -21.75
CA LEU A 51 7.40 1.55 -20.36
C LEU A 51 8.47 0.75 -19.59
N THR A 52 9.14 -0.22 -20.24
CA THR A 52 10.21 -1.00 -19.60
C THR A 52 11.57 -0.29 -19.55
N THR A 53 11.79 0.75 -20.37
CA THR A 53 13.05 1.52 -20.37
C THR A 53 12.97 2.82 -19.56
N ILE A 54 11.76 3.31 -19.28
CA ILE A 54 11.52 4.49 -18.42
C ILE A 54 11.47 4.10 -16.94
N ILE A 55 11.26 2.82 -16.61
CA ILE A 55 11.42 2.32 -15.25
C ILE A 55 12.92 2.03 -15.06
N PRO A 56 13.69 2.88 -14.36
CA PRO A 56 15.07 2.56 -14.04
C PRO A 56 15.13 1.21 -13.34
N LEU A 57 16.10 0.37 -13.74
CA LEU A 57 16.37 -0.95 -13.17
C LEU A 57 16.56 -0.90 -11.63
N GLU A 58 16.80 0.28 -11.07
CA GLU A 58 16.83 0.56 -9.63
C GLU A 58 15.49 0.28 -8.92
N ILE A 59 14.35 0.38 -9.62
CA ILE A 59 13.02 0.02 -9.07
C ILE A 59 12.85 -1.50 -8.95
N ILE A 60 13.63 -2.30 -9.68
CA ILE A 60 13.57 -3.78 -9.64
C ILE A 60 14.42 -4.35 -8.50
N LEU A 61 15.35 -3.56 -7.95
CA LEU A 61 16.28 -4.00 -6.90
C LEU A 61 15.91 -3.52 -5.49
N ASP A 62 14.89 -2.66 -5.34
CA ASP A 62 14.32 -2.37 -4.03
C ASP A 62 13.05 -3.22 -3.82
N PRO A 63 13.11 -4.29 -3.00
CA PRO A 63 11.91 -5.04 -2.63
C PRO A 63 10.92 -4.20 -1.79
N PHE A 64 11.30 -2.97 -1.45
CA PHE A 64 10.47 -1.97 -0.80
C PHE A 64 10.31 -0.82 -1.79
N GLY A 65 9.19 -0.77 -2.52
CA GLY A 65 8.90 0.36 -3.41
C GLY A 65 9.13 1.67 -2.68
N SER A 66 9.76 2.64 -3.36
CA SER A 66 10.02 3.95 -2.75
C SER A 66 8.71 4.50 -2.15
N PRO A 67 8.76 5.13 -0.97
CA PRO A 67 7.56 5.67 -0.32
C PRO A 67 6.75 6.60 -1.24
N ASP A 68 7.40 7.20 -2.23
CA ASP A 68 6.76 8.06 -3.24
C ASP A 68 5.82 7.28 -4.19
N ILE A 69 6.14 6.03 -4.55
CA ILE A 69 5.31 5.21 -5.47
C ILE A 69 4.04 4.72 -4.77
N VAL A 70 4.11 4.41 -3.47
CA VAL A 70 2.93 4.01 -2.68
C VAL A 70 1.99 5.21 -2.47
N GLN A 71 2.55 6.42 -2.36
CA GLN A 71 1.79 7.66 -2.20
C GLN A 71 1.05 8.07 -3.49
N GLU A 72 1.68 7.94 -4.66
CA GLU A 72 1.03 8.24 -5.95
C GLU A 72 -0.09 7.25 -6.30
N LEU A 73 0.03 5.98 -5.90
CA LEU A 73 -1.02 4.98 -6.12
C LEU A 73 -2.19 5.13 -5.12
N GLY A 74 -1.93 5.52 -3.87
CA GLY A 74 -2.95 5.68 -2.84
C GLY A 74 -3.77 6.96 -2.92
N THR A 75 -3.26 8.02 -3.58
CA THR A 75 -3.97 9.32 -3.67
C THR A 75 -5.01 9.37 -4.79
N TRP A 76 -4.91 8.51 -5.81
CA TRP A 76 -5.85 8.49 -6.95
C TRP A 76 -6.89 7.35 -6.88
N LEU A 77 -6.58 6.29 -6.15
CA LEU A 77 -7.48 5.16 -5.91
C LEU A 77 -7.98 5.30 -4.48
N GLY A 78 -9.22 5.75 -4.29
CA GLY A 78 -9.84 5.69 -2.97
C GLY A 78 -9.65 4.29 -2.39
N HIS A 79 -9.37 4.16 -1.09
CA HIS A 79 -9.08 2.86 -0.47
C HIS A 79 -10.30 1.94 -0.60
N GLU A 80 -10.34 1.13 -1.66
CA GLU A 80 -11.50 0.34 -2.04
C GLU A 80 -11.66 -0.84 -1.08
N THR A 81 -10.53 -1.34 -0.56
CA THR A 81 -10.48 -2.45 0.40
C THR A 81 -9.94 -2.04 1.77
N PRO A 82 -10.34 -2.75 2.86
CA PRO A 82 -9.81 -2.51 4.21
C PRO A 82 -8.29 -2.75 4.30
N VAL A 83 -7.80 -3.71 3.51
CA VAL A 83 -6.38 -4.09 3.44
C VAL A 83 -5.55 -2.96 2.86
N GLU A 84 -5.99 -2.35 1.77
CA GLU A 84 -5.32 -1.20 1.17
C GLU A 84 -5.31 -0.01 2.13
N ALA A 85 -6.42 0.28 2.81
CA ALA A 85 -6.49 1.36 3.78
C ALA A 85 -5.44 1.22 4.89
N LEU A 86 -5.28 0.02 5.47
CA LEU A 86 -4.27 -0.21 6.50
C LEU A 86 -2.84 -0.15 5.95
N ASN A 87 -2.59 -0.71 4.76
CA ASN A 87 -1.28 -0.60 4.13
C ASN A 87 -0.90 0.87 3.90
N THR A 88 -1.82 1.68 3.36
CA THR A 88 -1.60 3.12 3.19
C THR A 88 -1.38 3.80 4.53
N TYR A 89 -2.19 3.49 5.55
CA TYR A 89 -2.04 4.07 6.89
C TYR A 89 -0.65 3.86 7.47
N TYR A 90 -0.14 2.62 7.49
CA TYR A 90 1.21 2.35 7.99
C TYR A 90 2.33 2.92 7.11
N ALA A 91 2.13 2.99 5.79
CA ALA A 91 3.07 3.64 4.90
C ALA A 91 3.15 5.15 5.17
N SER A 92 2.01 5.80 5.34
CA SER A 92 1.93 7.23 5.70
C SER A 92 2.51 7.50 7.10
N LEU A 93 2.31 6.60 8.07
CA LEU A 93 2.98 6.70 9.37
C LEU A 93 4.50 6.61 9.24
N ALA A 94 5.00 5.64 8.47
CA ALA A 94 6.43 5.47 8.24
C ALA A 94 7.05 6.69 7.54
N GLN A 95 6.33 7.29 6.60
CA GLN A 95 6.73 8.55 5.96
C GLN A 95 6.73 9.71 6.98
N GLY A 96 5.69 9.80 7.81
CA GLY A 96 5.57 10.80 8.87
C GLY A 96 6.73 10.78 9.86
N LEU A 97 7.26 9.60 10.18
CA LEU A 97 8.47 9.47 11.00
C LEU A 97 9.72 10.05 10.30
N ASN A 98 9.80 9.96 8.97
CA ASN A 98 10.97 10.45 8.23
C ASN A 98 10.93 11.97 8.02
N ASN A 99 9.76 12.56 7.78
CA ASN A 99 9.61 13.99 7.45
C ASN A 99 9.05 14.84 8.60
N GLY A 100 8.57 14.22 9.69
CA GLY A 100 7.94 14.89 10.83
C GLY A 100 6.49 15.32 10.61
N ASP A 101 5.85 14.91 9.51
CA ASP A 101 4.48 15.28 9.14
C ASP A 101 3.58 14.04 9.02
N PHE A 102 2.60 13.95 9.91
CA PHE A 102 1.72 12.80 10.05
C PHE A 102 0.31 13.05 9.50
N TRP A 103 0.06 14.19 8.84
CA TRP A 103 -1.29 14.55 8.38
C TRP A 103 -1.90 13.49 7.47
N ALA A 104 -1.11 12.89 6.57
CA ALA A 104 -1.59 11.84 5.68
C ALA A 104 -2.11 10.61 6.44
N ALA A 105 -1.42 10.18 7.50
CA ALA A 105 -1.86 9.08 8.34
C ALA A 105 -3.08 9.46 9.21
N TYR A 106 -3.04 10.67 9.79
CA TYR A 106 -4.14 11.20 10.59
C TYR A 106 -5.43 11.31 9.78
N ASP A 107 -5.37 11.78 8.53
CA ASP A 107 -6.54 11.92 7.68
C ASP A 107 -7.19 10.59 7.29
N LEU A 108 -6.45 9.48 7.32
CA LEU A 108 -6.98 8.15 7.09
C LEU A 108 -7.81 7.62 8.27
N GLN A 109 -7.76 8.27 9.43
CA GLN A 109 -8.60 7.92 10.57
C GLN A 109 -10.08 8.25 10.32
N SER A 110 -10.94 7.51 11.00
CA SER A 110 -12.39 7.72 11.01
C SER A 110 -12.73 9.09 11.59
N ARG A 111 -13.91 9.62 11.25
CA ARG A 111 -14.34 10.91 11.81
C ARG A 111 -14.49 10.85 13.33
N GLN A 112 -14.93 9.71 13.84
CA GLN A 112 -15.04 9.48 15.28
C GLN A 112 -13.65 9.58 15.94
N GLU A 113 -12.67 8.83 15.43
CA GLU A 113 -11.31 8.82 15.99
C GLU A 113 -10.69 10.22 16.00
N ARG A 114 -10.79 10.96 14.88
CA ARG A 114 -10.28 12.34 14.80
C ARG A 114 -11.01 13.34 15.70
N SER A 115 -12.25 13.03 16.11
CA SER A 115 -12.99 13.86 17.07
C SER A 115 -12.54 13.62 18.51
N GLU A 116 -12.03 12.42 18.80
CA GLU A 116 -11.55 12.01 20.12
C GLU A 116 -10.07 12.34 20.33
N GLN A 117 -9.27 12.38 19.25
CA GLN A 117 -7.84 12.67 19.28
C GLN A 117 -7.47 13.82 18.35
N SER A 118 -6.85 14.86 18.90
CA SER A 118 -6.28 15.96 18.11
C SER A 118 -5.04 15.52 17.34
N TYR A 119 -4.74 16.19 16.22
CA TYR A 119 -3.53 15.94 15.44
C TYR A 119 -2.24 16.00 16.29
N ASP A 120 -2.14 16.97 17.21
CA ASP A 120 -0.95 17.08 18.07
C ASP A 120 -0.80 15.89 19.03
N GLN A 121 -1.90 15.37 19.58
CA GLN A 121 -1.87 14.17 20.41
C GLN A 121 -1.48 12.93 19.58
N PHE A 122 -2.04 12.80 18.38
CA PHE A 122 -1.66 11.74 17.44
C PHE A 122 -0.17 11.80 17.11
N ARG A 123 0.34 12.97 16.73
CA ARG A 123 1.76 13.19 16.42
C ARG A 123 2.67 12.86 17.61
N LEU A 124 2.27 13.24 18.82
CA LEU A 124 3.05 12.97 20.04
C LEU A 124 3.10 11.48 20.38
N ALA A 125 2.05 10.71 20.10
CA ALA A 125 2.05 9.25 20.31
C ALA A 125 3.17 8.56 19.51
N TYR A 126 3.48 9.06 18.31
CA TYR A 126 4.53 8.49 17.44
C TYR A 126 5.91 9.16 17.57
N ALA A 127 6.05 10.25 18.34
CA ALA A 127 7.28 11.03 18.41
C ALA A 127 8.50 10.27 18.96
N GLY A 128 8.28 9.19 19.72
CA GLY A 128 9.34 8.32 20.26
C GLY A 128 9.81 7.23 19.29
N LEU A 129 9.12 7.06 18.15
CA LEU A 129 9.45 6.01 17.18
C LEU A 129 10.49 6.49 16.18
N GLN A 130 11.34 5.55 15.76
CA GLN A 130 12.33 5.73 14.69
C GLN A 130 11.85 5.11 13.38
N ARG A 131 11.09 4.02 13.47
CA ARG A 131 10.55 3.29 12.33
C ARG A 131 9.33 2.50 12.73
N ILE A 132 8.36 2.38 11.83
CA ILE A 132 7.18 1.53 11.97
C ILE A 132 6.90 0.81 10.65
N GLN A 133 6.45 -0.44 10.72
CA GLN A 133 6.19 -1.28 9.56
C GLN A 133 5.04 -2.26 9.82
N LEU A 134 4.15 -2.40 8.85
CA LEU A 134 3.20 -3.51 8.80
C LEU A 134 3.91 -4.76 8.23
N GLN A 135 3.84 -5.89 8.93
CA GLN A 135 4.46 -7.15 8.53
C GLN A 135 3.46 -8.17 8.00
N ASP A 136 2.30 -8.26 8.64
CA ASP A 136 1.23 -9.18 8.28
C ASP A 136 -0.12 -8.55 8.60
N LEU A 137 -1.16 -8.98 7.91
CA LEU A 137 -2.50 -8.45 8.05
C LEU A 137 -3.55 -9.52 7.77
N GLN A 138 -4.52 -9.62 8.68
CA GLN A 138 -5.62 -10.58 8.58
C GLN A 138 -6.94 -9.89 8.88
N ILE A 139 -7.97 -10.13 8.06
CA ILE A 139 -9.33 -9.70 8.36
C ILE A 139 -9.97 -10.76 9.25
N THR A 140 -10.34 -10.39 10.48
CA THR A 140 -10.89 -11.30 11.48
C THR A 140 -12.41 -11.29 11.50
N ALA A 141 -13.03 -10.15 11.18
CA ALA A 141 -14.48 -10.01 11.06
C ALA A 141 -14.85 -8.96 10.01
N GLN A 142 -15.97 -9.16 9.33
CA GLN A 142 -16.54 -8.19 8.40
C GLN A 142 -18.07 -8.22 8.49
N ASN A 143 -18.66 -7.06 8.73
CA ASN A 143 -20.10 -6.87 8.81
C ASN A 143 -20.50 -5.58 8.07
N GLY A 144 -20.91 -5.73 6.82
CA GLY A 144 -21.30 -4.60 5.97
C GLY A 144 -20.16 -3.57 5.85
N ASP A 145 -20.42 -2.37 6.38
CA ASP A 145 -19.51 -1.22 6.35
C ASP A 145 -18.52 -1.20 7.53
N GLN A 146 -18.43 -2.26 8.32
CA GLN A 146 -17.46 -2.41 9.41
C GLN A 146 -16.60 -3.65 9.22
N VAL A 147 -15.31 -3.51 9.52
CA VAL A 147 -14.30 -4.57 9.43
C VAL A 147 -13.42 -4.53 10.67
N THR A 148 -13.11 -5.70 11.23
CA THR A 148 -12.05 -5.85 12.21
C THR A 148 -10.87 -6.53 11.53
N ALA A 149 -9.71 -5.93 11.68
CA ALA A 149 -8.46 -6.45 11.15
C ALA A 149 -7.44 -6.62 12.29
N LEU A 150 -6.59 -7.63 12.15
CA LEU A 150 -5.49 -7.92 13.03
C LEU A 150 -4.19 -7.72 12.24
N ALA A 151 -3.40 -6.73 12.66
CA ALA A 151 -2.19 -6.29 11.99
C ALA A 151 -0.96 -6.65 12.82
N LEU A 152 0.03 -7.32 12.24
CA LEU A 152 1.32 -7.54 12.88
C LEU A 152 2.22 -6.35 12.59
N VAL A 153 2.43 -5.52 13.60
CA VAL A 153 3.20 -4.29 13.47
C VAL A 153 4.57 -4.50 14.08
N ARG A 154 5.61 -4.04 13.40
CA ARG A 154 6.98 -3.95 13.91
C ARG A 154 7.38 -2.49 14.00
N TRP A 155 7.91 -2.07 15.15
CA TRP A 155 8.40 -0.71 15.32
C TRP A 155 9.70 -0.68 16.11
N PHE A 156 10.39 0.44 15.97
CA PHE A 156 11.66 0.69 16.62
C PHE A 156 11.55 1.97 17.44
N SER A 157 11.89 1.91 18.72
CA SER A 157 11.97 3.07 19.61
C SER A 157 13.42 3.29 20.05
N ALA A 158 13.77 4.56 20.30
CA ALA A 158 15.05 4.90 20.89
C ALA A 158 14.84 5.24 22.38
N GLU A 159 15.28 4.36 23.27
CA GLU A 159 15.22 4.61 24.71
C GLU A 159 16.63 4.67 25.28
N LYS A 160 16.97 5.81 25.93
CA LYS A 160 18.28 6.03 26.56
C LYS A 160 19.47 5.77 25.62
N GLY A 161 19.31 6.07 24.33
CA GLY A 161 20.35 5.90 23.32
C GLY A 161 20.51 4.47 22.77
N MET A 162 19.65 3.53 23.19
CA MET A 162 19.57 2.19 22.61
C MET A 162 18.32 2.05 21.73
N LEU A 163 18.48 1.35 20.61
CA LEU A 163 17.39 1.03 19.69
C LEU A 163 16.73 -0.28 20.14
N PHE A 164 15.44 -0.22 20.45
CA PHE A 164 14.64 -1.38 20.81
C PHE A 164 13.71 -1.73 19.65
N GLU A 165 13.69 -3.01 19.29
CA GLU A 165 12.75 -3.55 18.34
C GLU A 165 11.55 -4.16 19.08
N ASN A 166 10.36 -3.75 18.68
CA ASN A 166 9.10 -4.26 19.20
C ASN A 166 8.26 -4.84 18.06
N LYS A 167 7.47 -5.85 18.39
CA LYS A 167 6.57 -6.51 17.44
C LYS A 167 5.32 -6.98 18.16
N GLU A 168 4.16 -6.57 17.68
CA GLU A 168 2.88 -6.88 18.32
C GLU A 168 1.77 -7.06 17.28
N TRP A 169 0.80 -7.90 17.62
CA TRP A 169 -0.48 -7.98 16.92
C TRP A 169 -1.44 -6.92 17.46
N VAL A 170 -1.90 -6.05 16.57
CA VAL A 170 -2.70 -4.88 16.90
C VAL A 170 -4.07 -5.01 16.23
N TYR A 171 -5.15 -4.82 17.00
CA TYR A 171 -6.50 -4.83 16.46
C TYR A 171 -6.88 -3.46 15.92
N HIS A 172 -7.42 -3.45 14.70
CA HIS A 172 -7.93 -2.27 14.02
C HIS A 172 -9.40 -2.47 13.72
N GLN A 173 -10.22 -1.51 14.13
CA GLN A 173 -11.57 -1.37 13.59
C GLN A 173 -11.53 -0.45 12.37
N LEU A 174 -12.19 -0.85 11.28
CA LEU A 174 -12.29 -0.06 10.07
C LEU A 174 -13.76 0.17 9.76
N THR A 175 -14.10 1.41 9.41
CA THR A 175 -15.45 1.79 9.01
C THR A 175 -15.44 2.42 7.63
N ARG A 176 -16.40 2.06 6.79
CA ARG A 176 -16.56 2.66 5.46
C ARG A 176 -17.32 3.98 5.58
N GLU A 177 -16.65 5.07 5.27
CA GLU A 177 -17.19 6.43 5.30
C GLU A 177 -17.04 7.09 3.92
N GLY A 178 -18.16 7.55 3.33
CA GLY A 178 -18.12 8.24 2.04
C GLY A 178 -17.54 7.39 0.90
N GLY A 179 -17.67 6.06 0.98
CA GLY A 179 -17.13 5.12 -0.01
C GLY A 179 -15.67 4.70 0.21
N GLN A 180 -15.01 5.19 1.26
CA GLN A 180 -13.62 4.85 1.59
C GLN A 180 -13.53 4.20 2.96
N TRP A 181 -12.62 3.24 3.12
CA TRP A 181 -12.34 2.66 4.44
C TRP A 181 -11.49 3.62 5.27
N ARG A 182 -11.90 3.84 6.52
CA ARG A 182 -11.23 4.71 7.50
C ARG A 182 -10.84 3.92 8.75
N ILE A 183 -9.71 4.30 9.34
CA ILE A 183 -9.13 3.61 10.50
C ILE A 183 -9.77 4.14 11.78
N GLY A 184 -10.46 3.27 12.50
CA GLY A 184 -11.05 3.55 13.80
C GLY A 184 -10.06 3.36 14.95
N PRO A 185 -10.59 3.25 16.18
CA PRO A 185 -9.77 3.07 17.36
C PRO A 185 -8.94 1.78 17.27
N THR A 186 -7.75 1.89 17.83
CA THR A 186 -6.79 0.79 17.91
C THR A 186 -6.78 0.25 19.33
N ASP A 187 -7.07 -1.03 19.48
CA ASP A 187 -6.85 -1.72 20.75
C ASP A 187 -5.43 -2.31 20.72
N SER A 188 -4.45 -1.53 21.18
CA SER A 188 -3.11 -2.02 21.55
C SER A 188 -2.76 -1.54 22.96
N PRO A 189 -2.30 -2.42 23.86
CA PRO A 189 -1.83 -2.04 25.18
C PRO A 189 -0.46 -1.33 25.17
N GLY A 190 0.15 -1.08 23.99
CA GLY A 190 1.57 -0.69 23.89
C GLY A 190 1.94 0.35 22.83
N LEU A 191 0.98 0.94 22.11
CA LEU A 191 1.19 2.05 21.17
C LEU A 191 0.39 3.29 21.58
#